data_AF-A0A943P8A0-F1
#
_entry.id   AF-A0A943P8A0-F1
#
_cell.length_a   1.000
_cell.length_b   1.000
_cell.length_c   1.000
_cell.angle_alpha   90.00
_cell.angle_beta   90.00
_cell.angle_gamma   90.00
#
_symmetry.space_group_name_H-M   'P 1'
#
loop_
_entity.id
_entity.type
_entity.pdbx_description
1 polymer ?
#
loop_
_entity_poly.entity_id
_entity_poly.type
_entity_poly.pdbx_seq_one_letter_code
_entity_poly.pdbx_strand_id
1 'polypeptide(L)'
;MSVQQKKKKKNNSRLYILIAAVVLLIVMIVLIAVKCSGGKKNPDADSTSGESSSQSLEAADIDPLTGLSGFKAQGKRPIAVVVNNSKPARPQWGLCTPDIVFEGVTEAGITRMLWLYSDINKIPDKVGSLRSARHDFVEIAEGLDAIFVHWGGSKYAYSAISERNVDDLDGRSYLGRYFFRDKERTNVAIEHRGYTTREAIDKGLTKLDIRRDIKSGYQNPFAFVSESSPRTPAGGACSRIDIVFSSYCNHSFTYSAQDGLYLNNINGAPMTDADGKQMAVKNVVILYCPVSLMGDSSGCVDMDLTGGSGVYLSNGAYENITWKKGGPDSMLTLYSSDGTELKLNPGQSYIGLVPTDKQASTVIA
;
A
#
# COMPACT_ATOMS: atom_id res chain seq x y z
N MET A 1 -71.57 -53.42 -29.57
CA MET A 1 -70.60 -52.49 -30.18
C MET A 1 -69.63 -53.27 -31.06
N SER A 2 -69.55 -52.93 -32.35
CA SER A 2 -68.79 -53.69 -33.36
C SER A 2 -67.28 -53.66 -33.10
N VAL A 3 -66.58 -54.66 -33.64
CA VAL A 3 -65.13 -54.93 -33.43
C VAL A 3 -64.24 -53.70 -33.73
N GLN A 4 -64.68 -52.80 -34.61
CA GLN A 4 -63.96 -51.57 -34.95
C GLN A 4 -63.96 -50.51 -33.83
N GLN A 5 -65.02 -50.42 -33.02
CA GLN A 5 -65.05 -49.48 -31.88
C GLN A 5 -64.16 -49.93 -30.71
N LYS A 6 -63.98 -51.24 -30.51
CA LYS A 6 -63.07 -51.79 -29.48
C LYS A 6 -61.59 -51.56 -29.81
N LYS A 7 -61.19 -51.61 -31.09
CA LYS A 7 -59.80 -51.31 -31.50
C LYS A 7 -59.44 -49.82 -31.32
N LYS A 8 -60.34 -48.89 -31.66
CA LYS A 8 -60.10 -47.44 -31.50
C LYS A 8 -59.99 -47.03 -30.02
N LYS A 9 -60.81 -47.61 -29.14
CA LYS A 9 -60.75 -47.34 -27.68
C LYS A 9 -59.48 -47.91 -27.02
N LYS A 10 -58.98 -49.07 -27.49
CA LYS A 10 -57.74 -49.70 -26.99
C LYS A 10 -56.47 -48.96 -27.41
N ASN A 11 -56.46 -48.34 -28.60
CA ASN A 11 -55.32 -47.52 -29.04
C ASN A 11 -55.25 -46.18 -28.29
N ASN A 12 -56.39 -45.55 -28.03
CA ASN A 12 -56.42 -44.32 -27.23
C ASN A 12 -56.01 -44.58 -25.78
N SER A 13 -56.40 -45.71 -25.17
CA SER A 13 -55.97 -46.03 -23.81
C SER A 13 -54.44 -46.26 -23.71
N ARG A 14 -53.83 -46.88 -24.72
CA ARG A 14 -52.36 -47.04 -24.77
C ARG A 14 -51.63 -45.70 -24.92
N LEU A 15 -52.19 -44.78 -25.70
CA LEU A 15 -51.63 -43.43 -25.87
C LEU A 15 -51.70 -42.62 -24.55
N TYR A 16 -52.82 -42.69 -23.83
CA TYR A 16 -52.94 -42.03 -22.52
C TYR A 16 -52.03 -42.66 -21.46
N ILE A 17 -51.84 -43.98 -21.47
CA ILE A 17 -50.89 -44.67 -20.56
C ILE A 17 -49.45 -44.23 -20.86
N LEU A 18 -49.08 -44.07 -22.13
CA LEU A 18 -47.74 -43.60 -22.50
C LEU A 18 -47.50 -42.15 -22.08
N ILE A 19 -48.47 -41.25 -22.31
CA ILE A 19 -48.38 -39.85 -21.89
C ILE A 19 -48.31 -39.75 -20.36
N ALA A 20 -49.14 -40.52 -19.64
CA ALA A 20 -49.10 -40.56 -18.18
C ALA A 20 -47.76 -41.08 -17.65
N ALA A 21 -47.16 -42.11 -18.28
CA ALA A 21 -45.86 -42.64 -17.90
C ALA A 21 -44.72 -41.63 -18.13
N VAL A 22 -44.75 -40.88 -19.24
CA VAL A 22 -43.75 -39.83 -19.52
C VAL A 22 -43.87 -38.66 -18.54
N VAL A 23 -45.10 -38.24 -18.19
CA VAL A 23 -45.32 -37.20 -17.18
C VAL A 23 -44.86 -37.68 -15.79
N LEU A 24 -45.11 -38.95 -15.43
CA LEU A 24 -44.62 -39.54 -14.18
C LEU A 24 -43.09 -39.62 -14.12
N LEU A 25 -42.43 -39.92 -15.24
CA LEU A 25 -40.98 -39.94 -15.34
C LEU A 25 -40.38 -38.54 -15.17
N ILE A 26 -40.98 -37.52 -15.78
CA ILE A 26 -40.54 -36.12 -15.63
C ILE A 26 -40.76 -35.64 -14.18
N VAL A 27 -41.88 -36.00 -13.54
CA VAL A 27 -42.14 -35.68 -12.13
C VAL A 27 -41.16 -36.41 -11.20
N MET A 28 -40.79 -37.68 -11.49
CA MET A 28 -39.76 -38.39 -10.72
C MET A 28 -38.38 -37.71 -10.85
N ILE A 29 -37.99 -37.28 -12.05
CA ILE A 29 -36.69 -36.61 -12.26
C ILE A 29 -36.64 -35.26 -11.51
N VAL A 30 -37.75 -34.52 -11.49
CA VAL A 30 -37.85 -33.25 -10.73
C VAL A 30 -37.87 -33.49 -9.21
N LEU A 31 -38.43 -34.61 -8.74
CA LEU A 31 -38.40 -34.99 -7.31
C LEU A 31 -37.03 -35.51 -6.84
N ILE A 32 -36.24 -36.12 -7.73
CA ILE A 32 -34.86 -36.56 -7.43
C ILE A 32 -33.91 -35.35 -7.35
N ALA A 33 -34.15 -34.28 -8.11
CA ALA A 33 -33.34 -33.05 -8.07
C ALA A 33 -33.57 -32.15 -6.83
N VAL A 34 -34.63 -32.37 -6.05
CA VAL A 34 -35.03 -31.50 -4.91
C VAL A 34 -34.84 -32.17 -3.54
N LYS A 35 -34.36 -33.42 -3.46
CA LYS A 35 -34.35 -34.19 -2.20
C LYS A 35 -33.03 -34.85 -1.78
N CYS A 36 -31.91 -34.18 -2.03
CA CYS A 36 -30.65 -34.46 -1.31
C CYS A 36 -30.24 -33.24 -0.46
N SER A 37 -31.07 -32.96 0.55
CA SER A 37 -30.72 -32.27 1.79
C SER A 37 -31.26 -33.11 2.96
N GLY A 38 -30.44 -33.32 4.00
CA GLY A 38 -30.87 -33.89 5.29
C GLY A 38 -30.34 -35.29 5.63
N GLY A 39 -29.34 -35.35 6.52
CA GLY A 39 -28.71 -36.60 7.00
C GLY A 39 -29.23 -37.17 8.32
N LYS A 40 -28.73 -38.38 8.70
CA LYS A 40 -28.07 -38.75 10.00
C LYS A 40 -28.05 -40.27 10.29
N LYS A 41 -26.83 -40.77 10.68
CA LYS A 41 -26.42 -41.88 11.61
C LYS A 41 -26.59 -43.34 11.13
N ASN A 42 -25.69 -44.33 11.28
CA ASN A 42 -24.43 -44.65 12.04
C ASN A 42 -23.83 -45.99 11.44
N PRO A 43 -22.72 -46.64 11.88
CA PRO A 43 -21.44 -46.23 12.50
C PRO A 43 -20.15 -46.78 11.77
N ASP A 44 -18.99 -46.29 12.18
CA ASP A 44 -17.61 -46.84 12.10
C ASP A 44 -17.11 -47.62 10.86
N ALA A 45 -16.21 -46.98 10.11
CA ALA A 45 -14.96 -47.58 9.65
C ALA A 45 -13.93 -46.50 9.31
N ASP A 46 -12.82 -46.57 10.03
CA ASP A 46 -11.60 -45.79 9.91
C ASP A 46 -11.15 -45.59 8.46
N SER A 47 -11.05 -44.33 8.01
CA SER A 47 -10.23 -43.96 6.86
C SER A 47 -9.90 -42.47 6.91
N THR A 48 -8.60 -42.23 7.04
CA THR A 48 -7.90 -40.97 7.08
C THR A 48 -8.15 -40.15 5.80
N SER A 49 -8.80 -39.00 5.92
CA SER A 49 -8.76 -37.94 4.91
C SER A 49 -8.85 -36.58 5.59
N GLY A 50 -7.70 -36.07 6.04
CA GLY A 50 -7.56 -34.68 6.39
C GLY A 50 -7.46 -33.87 5.11
N GLU A 51 -8.50 -33.09 4.81
CA GLU A 51 -8.35 -31.98 3.88
C GLU A 51 -9.21 -30.80 4.31
N SER A 52 -8.56 -29.64 4.23
CA SER A 52 -9.14 -28.29 4.15
C SER A 52 -9.57 -27.61 5.46
N SER A 53 -8.57 -27.01 6.13
CA SER A 53 -8.79 -25.76 6.88
C SER A 53 -7.64 -24.74 6.81
N SER A 54 -6.59 -24.94 6.01
CA SER A 54 -5.42 -24.04 6.05
C SER A 54 -5.53 -22.78 5.19
N GLN A 55 -6.50 -22.68 4.27
CA GLN A 55 -6.59 -21.50 3.38
C GLN A 55 -7.28 -20.27 3.99
N SER A 56 -7.77 -20.32 5.23
CA SER A 56 -8.44 -19.17 5.89
C SER A 56 -7.60 -18.45 6.95
N LEU A 57 -6.48 -19.04 7.38
CA LEU A 57 -5.57 -18.42 8.35
C LEU A 57 -4.42 -17.64 7.68
N GLU A 58 -4.04 -17.98 6.44
CA GLU A 58 -2.93 -17.31 5.74
C GLU A 58 -3.28 -15.87 5.30
N ALA A 59 -4.54 -15.57 5.01
CA ALA A 59 -4.96 -14.21 4.64
C ALA A 59 -5.08 -13.24 5.85
N ALA A 60 -5.17 -13.76 7.08
CA ALA A 60 -5.39 -12.95 8.27
C ALA A 60 -4.11 -12.27 8.79
N ASP A 61 -2.92 -12.73 8.36
CA ASP A 61 -1.62 -12.32 8.89
C ASP A 61 -0.73 -11.59 7.86
N ILE A 62 -1.30 -11.07 6.77
CA ILE A 62 -0.54 -10.32 5.76
C ILE A 62 -0.55 -8.83 6.07
N ASP A 63 0.63 -8.22 6.03
CA ASP A 63 0.81 -6.78 6.18
C ASP A 63 0.27 -6.02 4.95
N PRO A 64 -0.67 -5.08 5.12
CA PRO A 64 -1.29 -4.37 4.00
C PRO A 64 -0.33 -3.44 3.24
N LEU A 65 0.80 -3.04 3.84
CA LEU A 65 1.78 -2.15 3.22
C LEU A 65 2.98 -2.88 2.62
N THR A 66 3.28 -4.09 3.10
CA THR A 66 4.47 -4.83 2.65
C THR A 66 4.17 -6.18 2.02
N GLY A 67 2.98 -6.74 2.21
CA GLY A 67 2.66 -8.10 1.75
C GLY A 67 3.37 -9.22 2.52
N LEU A 68 4.12 -8.88 3.58
CA LEU A 68 4.81 -9.86 4.43
C LEU A 68 3.83 -10.52 5.40
N SER A 69 4.03 -11.81 5.64
CA SER A 69 3.29 -12.59 6.62
C SER A 69 3.69 -12.28 8.06
N GLY A 70 2.86 -12.75 9.01
CA GLY A 70 3.10 -12.55 10.44
C GLY A 70 2.76 -11.15 10.94
N PHE A 71 1.98 -10.37 10.20
CA PHE A 71 1.45 -9.08 10.65
C PHE A 71 0.62 -9.26 11.94
N LYS A 72 0.68 -8.30 12.86
CA LYS A 72 0.01 -8.36 14.18
C LYS A 72 -0.85 -7.15 14.51
N ALA A 73 -0.90 -6.15 13.63
CA ALA A 73 -1.67 -4.92 13.81
C ALA A 73 -2.90 -4.85 12.89
N GLN A 74 -3.54 -6.00 12.66
CA GLN A 74 -4.76 -6.12 11.87
C GLN A 74 -5.82 -5.15 12.38
N GLY A 75 -6.46 -4.44 11.45
CA GLY A 75 -7.49 -3.47 11.79
C GLY A 75 -6.97 -2.18 12.39
N LYS A 76 -5.65 -1.98 12.54
CA LYS A 76 -5.06 -0.72 13.02
C LYS A 76 -4.67 0.19 11.86
N ARG A 77 -4.79 1.49 12.09
CA ARG A 77 -4.40 2.53 11.14
C ARG A 77 -2.88 2.58 11.02
N PRO A 78 -2.35 2.76 9.79
CA PRO A 78 -0.95 3.09 9.61
C PRO A 78 -0.58 4.43 10.25
N ILE A 79 0.70 4.62 10.56
CA ILE A 79 1.27 5.91 10.97
C ILE A 79 2.07 6.46 9.80
N ALA A 80 1.79 7.70 9.40
CA ALA A 80 2.46 8.40 8.32
C ALA A 80 3.29 9.58 8.87
N VAL A 81 4.61 9.46 8.88
CA VAL A 81 5.53 10.44 9.49
C VAL A 81 6.22 11.27 8.43
N VAL A 82 6.06 12.60 8.48
CA VAL A 82 6.74 13.52 7.56
C VAL A 82 8.17 13.76 8.00
N VAL A 83 9.12 13.38 7.15
CA VAL A 83 10.56 13.42 7.44
C VAL A 83 11.31 14.34 6.47
N ASN A 84 12.28 15.05 7.03
CA ASN A 84 13.15 15.97 6.31
C ASN A 84 14.15 15.21 5.44
N ASN A 85 14.36 15.64 4.18
CA ASN A 85 15.42 15.11 3.31
C ASN A 85 16.45 16.15 2.86
N SER A 86 16.42 17.35 3.46
CA SER A 86 17.47 18.35 3.19
C SER A 86 18.85 17.86 3.64
N LYS A 87 19.92 18.30 2.95
CA LYS A 87 21.30 17.88 3.25
C LYS A 87 21.69 18.01 4.74
N PRO A 88 21.36 19.10 5.47
CA PRO A 88 21.69 19.21 6.90
C PRO A 88 20.88 18.27 7.81
N ALA A 89 19.77 17.70 7.34
CA ALA A 89 18.96 16.78 8.12
C ALA A 89 19.45 15.32 8.05
N ARG A 90 20.34 15.02 7.11
CA ARG A 90 20.87 13.67 6.87
C ARG A 90 22.14 13.41 7.70
N PRO A 91 22.37 12.16 8.17
CA PRO A 91 21.45 11.02 8.06
C PRO A 91 20.20 11.19 8.94
N GLN A 92 19.07 10.64 8.52
CA GLN A 92 17.85 10.61 9.32
C GLN A 92 17.95 9.57 10.44
N TRP A 93 17.11 9.68 11.47
CA TRP A 93 16.91 8.65 12.49
C TRP A 93 15.75 7.74 12.07
N GLY A 94 16.03 6.44 11.87
CA GLY A 94 15.04 5.44 11.53
C GLY A 94 14.80 5.25 10.03
N LEU A 95 15.69 5.77 9.17
CA LEU A 95 15.58 5.71 7.72
C LEU A 95 15.31 4.31 7.17
N CYS A 96 15.87 3.28 7.79
CA CYS A 96 15.74 1.90 7.32
C CYS A 96 14.54 1.13 7.90
N THR A 97 13.73 1.77 8.73
CA THR A 97 12.60 1.14 9.45
C THR A 97 11.22 1.20 8.80
N PRO A 98 10.86 2.18 7.93
CA PRO A 98 9.49 2.26 7.42
C PRO A 98 9.16 1.16 6.43
N ASP A 99 7.88 0.80 6.36
CA ASP A 99 7.35 -0.17 5.41
C ASP A 99 7.32 0.41 3.99
N ILE A 100 6.93 1.68 3.89
CA ILE A 100 6.95 2.44 2.64
C ILE A 100 7.55 3.82 2.89
N VAL A 101 8.43 4.25 2.00
CA VAL A 101 8.89 5.64 1.90
C VAL A 101 8.28 6.26 0.67
N PHE A 102 7.37 7.22 0.83
CA PHE A 102 7.04 8.15 -0.25
C PHE A 102 8.00 9.32 -0.24
N GLU A 103 8.46 9.78 -1.40
CA GLU A 103 9.28 10.98 -1.52
C GLU A 103 8.77 11.88 -2.64
N GLY A 104 8.71 13.18 -2.39
CA GLY A 104 8.26 14.18 -3.37
C GLY A 104 8.98 15.50 -3.21
N VAL A 105 8.98 16.30 -4.28
CA VAL A 105 9.55 17.66 -4.28
C VAL A 105 8.71 18.61 -3.43
N THR A 106 9.38 19.60 -2.83
CA THR A 106 8.75 20.70 -2.10
C THR A 106 9.33 22.03 -2.58
N GLU A 107 9.31 23.09 -1.76
CA GLU A 107 9.81 24.41 -2.15
C GLU A 107 11.27 24.37 -2.62
N ALA A 108 11.61 25.18 -3.63
CA ALA A 108 12.97 25.34 -4.14
C ALA A 108 13.64 24.03 -4.63
N GLY A 109 12.86 22.97 -4.89
CA GLY A 109 13.36 21.72 -5.45
C GLY A 109 14.00 20.76 -4.44
N ILE A 110 14.01 21.06 -3.14
CA ILE A 110 14.37 20.03 -2.14
C ILE A 110 13.22 19.03 -1.98
N THR A 111 13.52 17.79 -1.59
CA THR A 111 12.51 16.78 -1.33
C THR A 111 12.19 16.62 0.16
N ARG A 112 11.04 16.00 0.43
CA ARG A 112 10.65 15.48 1.75
C ARG A 112 10.09 14.08 1.58
N MET A 113 10.15 13.33 2.68
CA MET A 113 9.64 11.97 2.72
C MET A 113 8.41 11.88 3.60
N LEU A 114 7.54 10.92 3.28
CA LEU A 114 6.46 10.44 4.13
C LEU A 114 6.73 8.95 4.40
N TRP A 115 7.07 8.65 5.64
CA TRP A 115 7.39 7.30 6.09
C TRP A 115 6.14 6.64 6.67
N LEU A 116 5.76 5.51 6.09
CA LEU A 116 4.59 4.76 6.50
C LEU A 116 4.99 3.54 7.31
N TYR A 117 4.27 3.32 8.40
CA TYR A 117 4.39 2.16 9.26
C TYR A 117 3.00 1.53 9.39
N SER A 118 2.85 0.27 8.97
CA SER A 118 1.60 -0.50 9.10
C SER A 118 1.30 -0.86 10.56
N ASP A 119 2.34 -0.92 11.38
CA ASP A 119 2.28 -1.15 12.82
C ASP A 119 3.10 -0.08 13.55
N ILE A 120 2.48 0.62 14.50
CA ILE A 120 3.14 1.61 15.36
C ILE A 120 4.38 1.02 16.06
N ASN A 121 4.39 -0.28 16.35
CA ASN A 121 5.51 -0.95 17.03
C ASN A 121 6.77 -1.09 16.16
N LYS A 122 6.67 -0.87 14.84
CA LYS A 122 7.85 -0.80 13.95
C LYS A 122 8.58 0.54 14.02
N ILE A 123 7.94 1.57 14.60
CA ILE A 123 8.58 2.87 14.78
C ILE A 123 9.69 2.74 15.82
N PRO A 124 10.93 3.19 15.53
CA PRO A 124 12.03 3.10 16.48
C PRO A 124 11.86 4.10 17.64
N ASP A 125 12.71 3.96 18.65
CA ASP A 125 12.75 4.87 19.81
C ASP A 125 13.15 6.32 19.43
N LYS A 126 13.64 6.53 18.22
CA LYS A 126 13.92 7.86 17.68
C LYS A 126 13.67 7.88 16.18
N VAL A 127 12.68 8.66 15.76
CA VAL A 127 12.30 8.84 14.36
C VAL A 127 12.33 10.31 13.96
N GLY A 128 12.95 10.62 12.81
CA GLY A 128 13.08 11.98 12.28
C GLY A 128 14.33 12.18 11.41
N SER A 129 14.82 13.39 11.16
CA SER A 129 14.26 14.62 11.70
C SER A 129 12.91 14.95 11.06
N LEU A 130 11.89 15.25 11.87
CA LEU A 130 10.57 15.61 11.33
C LEU A 130 10.62 16.92 10.56
N ARG A 131 9.70 17.06 9.61
CA ARG A 131 9.50 18.32 8.88
C ARG A 131 8.01 18.56 8.67
N SER A 132 7.74 19.69 8.04
CA SER A 132 6.42 20.23 7.82
C SER A 132 5.67 19.50 6.74
N ALA A 133 4.38 19.31 7.03
CA ALA A 133 3.39 18.77 6.13
C ALA A 133 3.25 19.57 4.84
N ARG A 134 2.98 18.86 3.74
CA ARG A 134 2.50 19.39 2.46
C ARG A 134 1.18 18.71 2.15
N HIS A 135 0.26 19.41 1.51
CA HIS A 135 -1.10 18.93 1.27
C HIS A 135 -1.12 17.63 0.46
N ASP A 136 -0.14 17.43 -0.41
CA ASP A 136 0.06 16.18 -1.17
C ASP A 136 0.33 14.97 -0.25
N PHE A 137 1.13 15.16 0.81
CA PHE A 137 1.38 14.11 1.80
C PHE A 137 0.19 13.88 2.73
N VAL A 138 -0.60 14.93 3.01
CA VAL A 138 -1.87 14.79 3.73
C VAL A 138 -2.83 13.91 2.90
N GLU A 139 -2.92 14.20 1.60
CA GLU A 139 -3.71 13.43 0.65
C GLU A 139 -3.28 11.95 0.55
N ILE A 140 -1.98 11.66 0.54
CA ILE A 140 -1.49 10.26 0.59
C ILE A 140 -1.90 9.59 1.91
N ALA A 141 -1.75 10.28 3.04
CA ALA A 141 -2.12 9.74 4.35
C ALA A 141 -3.62 9.42 4.43
N GLU A 142 -4.48 10.27 3.87
CA GLU A 142 -5.94 10.03 3.84
C GLU A 142 -6.35 8.84 2.99
N GLY A 143 -5.76 8.68 1.80
CA GLY A 143 -6.01 7.52 0.95
C GLY A 143 -5.68 6.20 1.66
N LEU A 144 -4.77 6.24 2.64
CA LEU A 144 -4.33 5.11 3.47
C LEU A 144 -5.01 5.05 4.85
N ASP A 145 -5.95 5.96 5.13
CA ASP A 145 -6.55 6.12 6.46
C ASP A 145 -5.50 6.23 7.59
N ALA A 146 -4.33 6.78 7.28
CA ALA A 146 -3.20 6.84 8.19
C ALA A 146 -3.35 7.98 9.19
N ILE A 147 -2.69 7.86 10.35
CA ILE A 147 -2.55 8.96 11.32
C ILE A 147 -1.32 9.78 10.92
N PHE A 148 -1.49 11.09 10.76
CA PHE A 148 -0.50 11.93 10.11
C PHE A 148 0.39 12.68 11.13
N VAL A 149 1.67 12.36 11.18
CA VAL A 149 2.63 12.89 12.17
C VAL A 149 3.60 13.84 11.47
N HIS A 150 3.67 15.09 11.91
CA HIS A 150 4.50 16.11 11.24
C HIS A 150 5.02 17.18 12.21
N TRP A 151 5.83 18.11 11.69
CA TRP A 151 6.27 19.29 12.44
C TRP A 151 6.05 20.57 11.63
N GLY A 152 4.94 21.23 11.92
CA GLY A 152 4.40 22.35 11.16
C GLY A 152 3.82 21.94 9.81
N GLY A 153 3.41 22.91 8.99
CA GLY A 153 2.78 22.67 7.68
C GLY A 153 2.82 23.91 6.79
N SER A 154 2.58 23.75 5.49
CA SER A 154 2.20 24.88 4.62
C SER A 154 0.76 25.32 4.97
N LYS A 155 0.36 26.52 4.54
CA LYS A 155 -1.04 26.98 4.71
C LYS A 155 -2.03 26.01 4.06
N TYR A 156 -1.67 25.42 2.91
CA TYR A 156 -2.50 24.44 2.20
C TYR A 156 -2.58 23.12 2.98
N ALA A 157 -1.48 22.65 3.57
CA ALA A 157 -1.51 21.45 4.39
C ALA A 157 -2.42 21.61 5.62
N TYR A 158 -2.33 22.74 6.32
CA TYR A 158 -3.23 23.01 7.45
C TYR A 158 -4.68 23.17 7.02
N SER A 159 -4.94 23.83 5.89
CA SER A 159 -6.29 23.92 5.30
C SER A 159 -6.83 22.52 5.05
N ALA A 160 -6.05 21.68 4.36
CA ALA A 160 -6.43 20.33 4.00
C ALA A 160 -6.68 19.44 5.23
N ILE A 161 -5.82 19.52 6.27
CA ILE A 161 -6.01 18.82 7.54
C ILE A 161 -7.32 19.25 8.21
N SER A 162 -7.56 20.56 8.30
CA SER A 162 -8.73 21.11 8.99
C SER A 162 -10.03 20.86 8.23
N GLU A 163 -10.05 21.08 6.91
CA GLU A 163 -11.25 20.99 6.09
C GLU A 163 -11.70 19.55 5.87
N ARG A 164 -10.75 18.61 5.87
CA ARG A 164 -11.00 17.17 5.65
C ARG A 164 -10.97 16.34 6.92
N ASN A 165 -10.81 16.98 8.08
CA ASN A 165 -10.77 16.35 9.40
C ASN A 165 -9.73 15.21 9.49
N VAL A 166 -8.51 15.48 9.04
CA VAL A 166 -7.42 14.50 9.09
C VAL A 166 -6.86 14.44 10.51
N ASP A 167 -6.83 13.25 11.08
CA ASP A 167 -6.21 13.05 12.39
C ASP A 167 -4.69 13.23 12.31
N ASP A 168 -4.16 14.25 13.00
CA ASP A 168 -2.75 14.59 12.98
C ASP A 168 -2.11 14.74 14.38
N LEU A 169 -0.79 14.67 14.40
CA LEU A 169 0.06 15.12 15.50
C LEU A 169 1.09 16.14 14.97
N ASP A 170 0.90 17.41 15.32
CA ASP A 170 1.85 18.46 14.99
C ASP A 170 2.87 18.75 16.12
N GLY A 171 4.15 18.50 15.84
CA GLY A 171 5.26 18.84 16.73
C GLY A 171 5.41 20.32 17.08
N ARG A 172 4.80 21.25 16.33
CA ARG A 172 4.71 22.66 16.72
C ARG A 172 3.81 22.83 17.94
N SER A 173 2.70 22.09 18.00
CA SER A 173 1.70 22.18 19.07
C SER A 173 2.08 21.36 20.29
N TYR A 174 2.84 20.28 20.10
CA TYR A 174 3.13 19.28 21.13
C TYR A 174 4.62 19.14 21.50
N LEU A 175 5.43 20.17 21.20
CA LEU A 175 6.83 20.25 21.62
C LEU A 175 6.97 20.08 23.14
N GLY A 176 7.89 19.21 23.56
CA GLY A 176 8.15 18.88 24.95
C GLY A 176 7.19 17.84 25.55
N ARG A 177 6.18 17.40 24.80
CA ARG A 177 5.23 16.36 25.22
C ARG A 177 5.38 15.08 24.40
N TYR A 178 5.18 15.20 23.09
CA TYR A 178 5.24 14.08 22.14
C TYR A 178 6.33 14.28 21.07
N PHE A 179 6.95 15.46 21.06
CA PHE A 179 7.97 15.85 20.09
C PHE A 179 9.10 16.56 20.81
N PHE A 180 10.32 16.35 20.33
CA PHE A 180 11.52 16.78 21.01
C PHE A 180 12.52 17.36 20.02
N ARG A 181 13.45 18.16 20.54
CA ARG A 181 14.62 18.62 19.77
C ARG A 181 15.84 17.87 20.29
N ASP A 182 16.57 17.29 19.36
CA ASP A 182 17.81 16.60 19.68
C ASP A 182 18.85 17.60 20.16
N LYS A 183 19.36 17.35 21.37
CA LYS A 183 20.33 18.24 22.03
C LYS A 183 21.77 17.93 21.60
N GLU A 184 22.02 16.76 21.01
CA GLU A 184 23.35 16.31 20.61
C GLU A 184 23.71 16.77 19.19
N ARG A 185 22.74 16.79 18.26
CA ARG A 185 22.87 17.31 16.89
C ARG A 185 22.92 18.84 16.88
N THR A 186 24.04 19.39 17.35
CA THR A 186 24.25 20.84 17.52
C THR A 186 24.83 21.55 16.28
N ASN A 187 25.32 20.79 15.30
CA ASN A 187 26.02 21.27 14.10
C ASN A 187 25.10 21.75 12.96
N VAL A 188 23.79 21.78 13.16
CA VAL A 188 22.78 22.16 12.15
C VAL A 188 21.70 23.04 12.76
N ALA A 189 20.94 23.78 11.96
CA ALA A 189 19.87 24.63 12.47
C ALA A 189 18.76 23.84 13.19
N ILE A 190 18.02 24.50 14.10
CA ILE A 190 17.10 23.84 15.04
C ILE A 190 16.00 23.04 14.34
N GLU A 191 15.55 23.50 13.17
CA GLU A 191 14.56 22.87 12.32
C GLU A 191 14.95 21.46 11.87
N HIS A 192 16.25 21.14 11.81
CA HIS A 192 16.78 19.83 11.42
C HIS A 192 17.00 18.88 12.62
N ARG A 193 16.60 19.29 13.82
CA ARG A 193 16.83 18.54 15.07
C ARG A 193 15.56 17.92 15.65
N GLY A 194 14.39 18.10 15.02
CA GLY A 194 13.12 17.64 15.57
C GLY A 194 12.98 16.13 15.44
N TYR A 195 12.60 15.42 16.50
CA TYR A 195 12.33 13.98 16.49
C TYR A 195 11.12 13.65 17.35
N THR A 196 10.57 12.45 17.18
CA THR A 196 9.58 11.83 18.07
C THR A 196 9.99 10.37 18.29
N THR A 197 9.19 9.63 19.06
CA THR A 197 9.42 8.24 19.42
C THR A 197 8.10 7.47 19.30
N ARG A 198 8.16 6.15 19.15
CA ARG A 198 6.97 5.28 19.23
C ARG A 198 6.11 5.58 20.45
N GLU A 199 6.73 5.61 21.64
CA GLU A 199 6.03 5.85 22.91
C GLU A 199 5.38 7.23 22.97
N ALA A 200 6.06 8.24 22.43
CA ALA A 200 5.58 9.61 22.41
C ALA A 200 4.37 9.75 21.47
N ILE A 201 4.41 9.12 20.29
CA ILE A 201 3.27 9.02 19.37
C ILE A 201 2.11 8.32 20.07
N ASP A 202 2.33 7.10 20.59
CA ASP A 202 1.28 6.31 21.27
C ASP A 202 0.62 7.09 22.42
N LYS A 203 1.42 7.77 23.24
CA LYS A 203 0.92 8.64 24.31
C LYS A 203 0.09 9.82 23.77
N GLY A 204 0.51 10.41 22.65
CA GLY A 204 -0.23 11.45 21.96
C GLY A 204 -1.59 10.96 21.48
N LEU A 205 -1.62 9.83 20.78
CA LEU A 205 -2.85 9.22 20.28
C LEU A 205 -3.84 8.92 21.42
N THR A 206 -3.36 8.35 22.52
CA THR A 206 -4.21 8.08 23.70
C THR A 206 -4.73 9.35 24.34
N LYS A 207 -3.87 10.36 24.54
CA LYS A 207 -4.25 11.56 25.28
C LYS A 207 -5.22 12.45 24.50
N LEU A 208 -5.13 12.44 23.18
CA LEU A 208 -5.96 13.22 22.27
C LEU A 208 -7.19 12.44 21.76
N ASP A 209 -7.36 11.19 22.20
CA ASP A 209 -8.45 10.30 21.79
C ASP A 209 -8.54 10.13 20.25
N ILE A 210 -7.37 10.03 19.60
CA ILE A 210 -7.29 9.83 18.16
C ILE A 210 -7.68 8.39 17.82
N ARG A 211 -8.61 8.23 16.86
CA ARG A 211 -9.05 6.92 16.36
C ARG A 211 -7.85 6.09 15.89
N ARG A 212 -7.76 4.85 16.37
CA ARG A 212 -6.66 3.92 16.05
C ARG A 212 -7.04 2.80 15.10
N ASP A 213 -8.31 2.46 15.01
CA ASP A 213 -8.80 1.40 14.14
C ASP A 213 -9.12 1.95 12.74
N ILE A 214 -8.81 1.18 11.69
CA ILE A 214 -9.14 1.55 10.31
C ILE A 214 -10.65 1.69 10.13
N LYS A 215 -11.03 2.55 9.18
CA LYS A 215 -12.43 2.76 8.82
C LYS A 215 -13.03 1.49 8.22
N SER A 216 -14.34 1.31 8.40
CA SER A 216 -15.07 0.25 7.72
C SER A 216 -14.92 0.40 6.20
N GLY A 217 -14.76 -0.72 5.50
CA GLY A 217 -14.57 -0.74 4.04
C GLY A 217 -13.15 -0.42 3.56
N TYR A 218 -12.19 -0.20 4.47
CA TYR A 218 -10.77 -0.08 4.11
C TYR A 218 -10.32 -1.30 3.30
N GLN A 219 -9.71 -1.03 2.15
CA GLN A 219 -9.15 -2.03 1.26
C GLN A 219 -7.63 -2.01 1.40
N ASN A 220 -6.98 -3.14 1.09
CA ASN A 220 -5.53 -3.18 1.08
C ASN A 220 -4.99 -2.22 0.01
N PRO A 221 -4.02 -1.35 0.36
CA PRO A 221 -3.55 -0.30 -0.54
C PRO A 221 -2.70 -0.78 -1.70
N PHE A 222 -2.12 -1.96 -1.57
CA PHE A 222 -1.35 -2.57 -2.62
C PHE A 222 -1.68 -4.06 -2.69
N ALA A 223 -1.67 -4.58 -3.92
CA ALA A 223 -1.74 -6.01 -4.16
C ALA A 223 -0.32 -6.60 -4.14
N PHE A 224 -0.18 -7.81 -3.58
CA PHE A 224 1.10 -8.51 -3.49
C PHE A 224 1.01 -9.91 -4.10
N VAL A 225 2.12 -10.40 -4.65
CA VAL A 225 2.31 -11.83 -4.92
C VAL A 225 2.68 -12.57 -3.64
N SER A 226 2.61 -13.91 -3.65
CA SER A 226 3.03 -14.72 -2.49
C SER A 226 4.53 -14.58 -2.22
N GLU A 227 4.93 -14.55 -0.95
CA GLU A 227 6.34 -14.60 -0.52
C GLU A 227 7.07 -15.84 -1.07
N SER A 228 6.35 -16.96 -1.20
CA SER A 228 6.89 -18.22 -1.75
C SER A 228 7.02 -18.23 -3.27
N SER A 229 6.46 -17.23 -3.96
CA SER A 229 6.50 -17.13 -5.42
C SER A 229 6.69 -15.67 -5.85
N PRO A 230 7.86 -15.08 -5.53
CA PRO A 230 8.15 -13.71 -5.93
C PRO A 230 8.24 -13.62 -7.46
N ARG A 231 7.73 -12.52 -8.03
CA ARG A 231 7.75 -12.26 -9.47
C ARG A 231 9.02 -11.54 -9.90
N THR A 232 9.36 -11.71 -11.18
CA THR A 232 10.31 -10.86 -11.89
C THR A 232 9.51 -9.95 -12.81
N PRO A 233 9.56 -8.62 -12.64
CA PRO A 233 8.95 -7.66 -13.57
C PRO A 233 9.30 -7.93 -15.04
N ALA A 234 8.34 -7.76 -15.95
CA ALA A 234 8.44 -8.28 -17.31
C ALA A 234 9.07 -7.33 -18.34
N GLY A 235 9.41 -6.09 -17.97
CA GLY A 235 9.94 -5.06 -18.87
C GLY A 235 11.43 -5.23 -19.22
N GLY A 236 12.17 -6.01 -18.44
CA GLY A 236 13.57 -6.34 -18.71
C GLY A 236 14.42 -6.36 -17.45
N ALA A 237 15.70 -6.74 -17.59
CA ALA A 237 16.66 -6.65 -16.50
C ALA A 237 16.90 -5.17 -16.12
N CYS A 238 17.08 -4.93 -14.81
CA CYS A 238 17.47 -3.65 -14.27
C CYS A 238 18.35 -3.88 -13.03
N SER A 239 19.64 -3.70 -13.23
CA SER A 239 20.65 -3.71 -12.18
C SER A 239 20.74 -2.36 -11.47
N ARG A 240 20.36 -1.28 -12.14
CA ARG A 240 20.37 0.07 -11.58
C ARG A 240 19.32 0.97 -12.22
N ILE A 241 18.77 1.88 -11.41
CA ILE A 241 18.01 3.03 -11.90
C ILE A 241 18.57 4.32 -11.31
N ASP A 242 18.69 5.36 -12.13
CA ASP A 242 19.03 6.72 -11.74
C ASP A 242 17.81 7.62 -11.94
N ILE A 243 17.46 8.40 -10.92
CA ILE A 243 16.26 9.25 -10.86
C ILE A 243 16.66 10.67 -10.46
N VAL A 244 16.08 11.66 -11.14
CA VAL A 244 16.29 13.07 -10.83
C VAL A 244 14.96 13.68 -10.38
N PHE A 245 14.86 14.10 -9.12
CA PHE A 245 13.74 14.92 -8.67
C PHE A 245 13.98 16.38 -9.01
N SER A 246 15.21 16.85 -8.85
CA SER A 246 15.63 18.23 -9.12
C SER A 246 17.16 18.33 -9.18
N SER A 247 17.70 19.55 -9.34
CA SER A 247 19.13 19.81 -9.16
C SER A 247 19.64 19.59 -7.72
N TYR A 248 18.75 19.49 -6.73
CA TYR A 248 19.11 19.28 -5.32
C TYR A 248 19.03 17.83 -4.87
N CYS A 249 18.19 17.02 -5.52
CA CYS A 249 17.96 15.63 -5.15
C CYS A 249 17.94 14.73 -6.38
N ASN A 250 18.89 13.82 -6.44
CA ASN A 250 18.88 12.65 -7.31
C ASN A 250 19.08 11.40 -6.46
N HIS A 251 18.49 10.30 -6.92
CA HIS A 251 18.62 8.98 -6.33
C HIS A 251 19.20 8.01 -7.34
N SER A 252 19.96 7.04 -6.86
CA SER A 252 20.17 5.82 -7.62
C SER A 252 19.91 4.59 -6.76
N PHE A 253 19.26 3.61 -7.36
CA PHE A 253 18.97 2.33 -6.72
C PHE A 253 19.71 1.24 -7.45
N THR A 254 20.65 0.58 -6.79
CA THR A 254 21.45 -0.51 -7.37
C THR A 254 21.05 -1.84 -6.76
N TYR A 255 20.71 -2.82 -7.60
CA TYR A 255 20.29 -4.14 -7.18
C TYR A 255 21.47 -4.96 -6.64
N SER A 256 21.34 -5.43 -5.40
CA SER A 256 22.21 -6.45 -4.81
C SER A 256 21.56 -7.81 -5.02
N ALA A 257 22.13 -8.64 -5.90
CA ALA A 257 21.65 -10.01 -6.11
C ALA A 257 21.87 -10.91 -4.88
N GLN A 258 22.87 -10.57 -4.04
CA GLN A 258 23.13 -11.27 -2.79
C GLN A 258 21.99 -11.06 -1.78
N ASP A 259 21.51 -9.81 -1.66
CA ASP A 259 20.48 -9.46 -0.68
C ASP A 259 19.07 -9.56 -1.26
N GLY A 260 18.94 -9.57 -2.59
CA GLY A 260 17.66 -9.49 -3.28
C GLY A 260 16.94 -8.15 -3.09
N LEU A 261 17.70 -7.08 -2.86
CA LEU A 261 17.25 -5.72 -2.54
C LEU A 261 17.95 -4.66 -3.39
N TYR A 262 17.33 -3.50 -3.53
CA TYR A 262 17.91 -2.31 -4.14
C TYR A 262 18.51 -1.38 -3.07
N LEU A 263 19.81 -1.13 -3.16
CA LEU A 263 20.56 -0.21 -2.31
C LEU A 263 20.39 1.23 -2.81
N ASN A 264 19.97 2.13 -1.93
CA ASN A 264 19.70 3.53 -2.26
C ASN A 264 20.95 4.41 -2.06
N ASN A 265 21.28 5.20 -3.06
CA ASN A 265 22.20 6.31 -3.00
C ASN A 265 21.44 7.62 -3.24
N ILE A 266 21.82 8.68 -2.52
CA ILE A 266 21.30 10.02 -2.71
C ILE A 266 22.46 10.96 -3.08
N ASN A 267 22.32 11.72 -4.16
CA ASN A 267 23.35 12.64 -4.66
C ASN A 267 24.74 11.99 -4.82
N GLY A 268 24.77 10.74 -5.31
CA GLY A 268 26.00 10.00 -5.58
C GLY A 268 26.67 9.35 -4.36
N ALA A 269 26.06 9.40 -3.16
CA ALA A 269 26.58 8.76 -1.95
C ALA A 269 25.54 7.81 -1.33
N PRO A 270 25.96 6.77 -0.57
CA PRO A 270 25.04 5.91 0.17
C PRO A 270 24.05 6.72 1.01
N MET A 271 22.75 6.43 0.86
CA MET A 271 21.73 7.02 1.72
C MET A 271 21.62 6.19 3.00
N THR A 272 22.19 6.70 4.09
CA THR A 272 22.29 5.95 5.36
C THR A 272 21.37 6.49 6.44
N ASP A 273 20.92 5.59 7.30
CA ASP A 273 20.36 5.89 8.62
C ASP A 273 21.47 6.42 9.54
N ALA A 274 21.08 6.99 10.69
CA ALA A 274 21.97 7.55 11.69
C ALA A 274 22.88 6.52 12.34
N ASP A 275 22.50 5.23 12.32
CA ASP A 275 23.34 4.12 12.78
C ASP A 275 24.38 3.67 11.72
N GLY A 276 24.35 4.26 10.53
CA GLY A 276 25.25 3.94 9.41
C GLY A 276 24.73 2.88 8.44
N LYS A 277 23.58 2.25 8.71
CA LYS A 277 22.98 1.28 7.78
C LYS A 277 22.48 2.00 6.53
N GLN A 278 22.88 1.50 5.36
CA GLN A 278 22.36 1.99 4.08
C GLN A 278 20.93 1.53 3.86
N MET A 279 20.06 2.43 3.37
CA MET A 279 18.71 2.07 2.96
C MET A 279 18.77 1.04 1.83
N ALA A 280 18.04 -0.05 2.02
CA ALA A 280 17.83 -1.10 1.04
C ALA A 280 16.34 -1.47 1.00
N VAL A 281 15.74 -1.57 -0.18
CA VAL A 281 14.30 -1.85 -0.34
C VAL A 281 14.05 -2.98 -1.34
N LYS A 282 12.94 -3.70 -1.18
CA LYS A 282 12.56 -4.77 -2.11
C LYS A 282 11.98 -4.23 -3.40
N ASN A 283 11.22 -3.15 -3.28
CA ASN A 283 10.47 -2.54 -4.35
C ASN A 283 10.92 -1.09 -4.50
N VAL A 284 11.16 -0.67 -5.74
CA VAL A 284 11.30 0.74 -6.11
C VAL A 284 10.20 1.05 -7.10
N VAL A 285 9.38 2.05 -6.80
CA VAL A 285 8.28 2.51 -7.65
C VAL A 285 8.50 3.97 -7.95
N ILE A 286 8.59 4.33 -9.22
CA ILE A 286 8.74 5.71 -9.66
C ILE A 286 7.46 6.12 -10.36
N LEU A 287 6.79 7.14 -9.82
CA LEU A 287 5.52 7.66 -10.30
C LEU A 287 5.75 9.07 -10.82
N TYR A 288 5.46 9.28 -12.10
CA TYR A 288 5.60 10.59 -12.73
C TYR A 288 4.31 11.39 -12.57
N CYS A 289 4.40 12.57 -11.94
CA CYS A 289 3.29 13.49 -11.74
C CYS A 289 3.66 14.92 -12.18
N PRO A 290 2.72 15.68 -12.76
CA PRO A 290 2.91 17.12 -12.96
C PRO A 290 3.17 17.83 -11.63
N VAL A 291 4.08 18.81 -11.64
CA VAL A 291 4.34 19.68 -10.49
C VAL A 291 4.19 21.13 -10.90
N SER A 292 3.41 21.89 -10.14
CA SER A 292 3.13 23.29 -10.42
C SER A 292 3.38 24.18 -9.20
N LEU A 293 3.60 25.48 -9.42
CA LEU A 293 3.71 26.45 -8.33
C LEU A 293 2.32 26.89 -7.87
N MET A 294 2.12 26.96 -6.56
CA MET A 294 0.88 27.45 -5.95
C MET A 294 0.73 28.98 -6.01
N GLY A 295 1.75 29.69 -6.49
CA GLY A 295 1.71 31.15 -6.71
C GLY A 295 1.78 32.01 -5.43
N ASP A 296 2.03 31.41 -4.25
CA ASP A 296 2.27 32.18 -3.03
C ASP A 296 3.75 32.55 -2.82
N SER A 297 3.98 33.49 -1.91
CA SER A 297 5.31 34.03 -1.62
C SER A 297 6.30 33.03 -0.99
N SER A 298 5.82 31.89 -0.48
CA SER A 298 6.69 30.83 0.06
C SER A 298 7.16 29.86 -1.03
N GLY A 299 6.64 29.99 -2.26
CA GLY A 299 7.02 29.13 -3.38
C GLY A 299 6.57 27.68 -3.20
N CYS A 300 5.44 27.45 -2.51
CA CYS A 300 4.87 26.12 -2.39
C CYS A 300 4.56 25.54 -3.78
N VAL A 301 4.74 24.24 -3.89
CA VAL A 301 4.41 23.46 -5.10
C VAL A 301 3.24 22.54 -4.80
N ASP A 302 2.58 22.13 -5.86
CA ASP A 302 1.50 21.14 -5.90
C ASP A 302 1.91 20.01 -6.82
N MET A 303 1.83 18.77 -6.35
CA MET A 303 2.03 17.56 -7.13
C MET A 303 0.65 17.04 -7.53
N ASP A 304 0.37 16.98 -8.82
CA ASP A 304 -0.91 16.45 -9.31
C ASP A 304 -0.94 14.92 -9.11
N LEU A 305 -1.63 14.49 -8.06
CA LEU A 305 -1.72 13.08 -7.66
C LEU A 305 -2.84 12.30 -8.37
N THR A 306 -3.50 12.86 -9.38
CA THR A 306 -4.65 12.19 -10.03
C THR A 306 -4.26 10.88 -10.71
N GLY A 307 -3.09 10.84 -11.35
CA GLY A 307 -2.54 9.65 -11.99
C GLY A 307 -1.40 9.98 -12.96
N GLY A 308 -0.82 8.94 -13.55
CA GLY A 308 0.28 9.11 -14.49
C GLY A 308 0.91 7.82 -14.96
N SER A 309 2.09 7.94 -15.56
CA SER A 309 2.95 6.80 -15.88
C SER A 309 3.97 6.57 -14.77
N GLY A 310 4.63 5.42 -14.81
CA GLY A 310 5.67 5.09 -13.84
C GLY A 310 6.50 3.87 -14.24
N VAL A 311 7.41 3.51 -13.35
CA VAL A 311 8.25 2.31 -13.46
C VAL A 311 8.24 1.58 -12.12
N TYR A 312 8.05 0.27 -12.15
CA TYR A 312 8.20 -0.61 -11.00
C TYR A 312 9.45 -1.47 -11.16
N LEU A 313 10.24 -1.59 -10.10
CA LEU A 313 11.44 -2.41 -10.03
C LEU A 313 11.39 -3.35 -8.83
N SER A 314 11.77 -4.60 -9.07
CA SER A 314 12.01 -5.60 -8.04
C SER A 314 12.80 -6.78 -8.62
N ASN A 315 13.53 -7.52 -7.78
CA ASN A 315 14.28 -8.71 -8.19
C ASN A 315 15.23 -8.51 -9.39
N GLY A 316 15.87 -7.34 -9.49
CA GLY A 316 16.83 -7.06 -10.57
C GLY A 316 16.19 -6.86 -11.94
N ALA A 317 14.90 -6.56 -11.99
CA ALA A 317 14.14 -6.32 -13.20
C ALA A 317 13.15 -5.15 -13.01
N TYR A 318 12.66 -4.61 -14.13
CA TYR A 318 11.71 -3.51 -14.14
C TYR A 318 10.50 -3.81 -15.04
N GLU A 319 9.42 -3.07 -14.86
CA GLU A 319 8.35 -2.94 -15.85
C GLU A 319 7.73 -1.54 -15.82
N ASN A 320 7.27 -1.09 -16.98
CA ASN A 320 6.52 0.16 -17.09
C ASN A 320 5.11 -0.05 -16.55
N ILE A 321 4.64 0.93 -15.77
CA ILE A 321 3.34 0.89 -15.11
C ILE A 321 2.59 2.18 -15.38
N THR A 322 1.30 2.16 -15.08
CA THR A 322 0.50 3.37 -14.91
C THR A 322 -0.09 3.39 -13.52
N TRP A 323 -0.55 4.54 -13.05
CA TRP A 323 -1.14 4.67 -11.72
C TRP A 323 -2.26 5.69 -11.75
N LYS A 324 -3.21 5.52 -10.84
CA LYS A 324 -4.33 6.44 -10.63
C LYS A 324 -4.64 6.51 -9.15
N LYS A 325 -5.02 7.67 -8.65
CA LYS A 325 -5.52 7.82 -7.28
C LYS A 325 -6.98 8.22 -7.26
N GLY A 326 -7.41 9.12 -8.14
CA GLY A 326 -8.75 9.70 -8.08
C GLY A 326 -8.77 10.92 -7.18
N GLY A 327 -9.73 10.99 -6.24
CA GLY A 327 -9.88 12.11 -5.31
C GLY A 327 -8.93 12.04 -4.11
N PRO A 328 -8.96 13.05 -3.23
CA PRO A 328 -8.01 13.12 -2.11
C PRO A 328 -8.14 11.99 -1.08
N ASP A 329 -9.35 11.45 -0.87
CA ASP A 329 -9.64 10.29 0.00
C ASP A 329 -9.46 8.93 -0.69
N SER A 330 -9.22 8.96 -2.01
CA SER A 330 -9.09 7.78 -2.83
C SER A 330 -7.67 7.22 -2.75
N MET A 331 -7.57 5.90 -2.85
CA MET A 331 -6.32 5.19 -2.72
C MET A 331 -5.58 5.16 -4.05
N LEU A 332 -4.26 5.28 -4.01
CA LEU A 332 -3.43 5.15 -5.19
C LEU A 332 -3.37 3.68 -5.61
N THR A 333 -3.73 3.38 -6.85
CA THR A 333 -3.66 2.04 -7.45
C THR A 333 -2.64 2.04 -8.58
N LEU A 334 -1.81 0.99 -8.60
CA LEU A 334 -0.81 0.74 -9.63
C LEU A 334 -1.36 -0.26 -10.63
N TYR A 335 -1.04 -0.07 -11.92
CA TYR A 335 -1.51 -0.91 -13.02
C TYR A 335 -0.34 -1.35 -13.89
N SER A 336 -0.33 -2.64 -14.22
CA SER A 336 0.57 -3.22 -15.22
C SER A 336 0.25 -2.68 -16.62
N SER A 337 1.14 -2.91 -17.58
CA SER A 337 0.96 -2.48 -18.97
C SER A 337 -0.26 -3.08 -19.68
N ASP A 338 -0.76 -4.22 -19.20
CA ASP A 338 -1.99 -4.88 -19.67
C ASP A 338 -3.28 -4.31 -19.05
N GLY A 339 -3.17 -3.32 -18.16
CA GLY A 339 -4.28 -2.66 -17.47
C GLY A 339 -4.78 -3.40 -16.24
N THR A 340 -4.18 -4.54 -15.86
CA THR A 340 -4.50 -5.22 -14.59
C THR A 340 -3.84 -4.51 -13.41
N GLU A 341 -4.43 -4.64 -12.21
CA GLU A 341 -3.81 -4.14 -10.99
C GLU A 341 -2.44 -4.79 -10.79
N LEU A 342 -1.43 -3.95 -10.59
CA LEU A 342 -0.05 -4.39 -10.40
C LEU A 342 0.08 -5.08 -9.05
N LYS A 343 0.70 -6.26 -9.05
CA LYS A 343 1.09 -6.96 -7.82
C LYS A 343 2.56 -6.72 -7.53
N LEU A 344 2.87 -6.21 -6.35
CA LEU A 344 4.23 -6.01 -5.86
C LEU A 344 4.80 -7.32 -5.27
N ASN A 345 6.12 -7.42 -5.19
CA ASN A 345 6.77 -8.43 -4.36
C ASN A 345 6.68 -8.04 -2.88
N PRO A 346 6.48 -9.01 -1.97
CA PRO A 346 6.49 -8.71 -0.54
C PRO A 346 7.80 -8.10 -0.05
N GLY A 347 7.72 -6.99 0.67
CA GLY A 347 8.86 -6.29 1.28
C GLY A 347 8.72 -4.76 1.30
N GLN A 348 9.70 -4.09 1.91
CA GLN A 348 9.76 -2.63 2.01
C GLN A 348 9.80 -1.98 0.62
N SER A 349 9.13 -0.83 0.48
CA SER A 349 8.99 -0.13 -0.79
C SER A 349 9.47 1.32 -0.69
N TYR A 350 10.18 1.79 -1.72
CA TYR A 350 10.40 3.22 -1.96
C TYR A 350 9.51 3.66 -3.12
N ILE A 351 8.75 4.75 -2.94
CA ILE A 351 7.85 5.31 -3.93
C ILE A 351 8.23 6.78 -4.18
N GLY A 352 8.84 7.05 -5.32
CA GLY A 352 9.24 8.40 -5.72
C GLY A 352 8.17 9.08 -6.58
N LEU A 353 7.65 10.22 -6.12
CA LEU A 353 6.78 11.14 -6.87
C LEU A 353 7.67 12.11 -7.66
N VAL A 354 8.06 11.70 -8.85
CA VAL A 354 9.02 12.42 -9.68
C VAL A 354 8.29 13.39 -10.59
N PRO A 355 8.71 14.67 -10.68
CA PRO A 355 8.10 15.59 -11.63
C PRO A 355 8.16 15.05 -13.06
N THR A 356 7.04 15.10 -13.80
CA THR A 356 6.95 14.56 -15.16
C THR A 356 7.99 15.17 -16.10
N ASP A 357 8.38 16.44 -15.90
CA ASP A 357 9.42 17.10 -16.69
C ASP A 357 10.84 16.50 -16.48
N LYS A 358 11.02 15.65 -15.46
CA LYS A 358 12.25 14.88 -15.20
C LYS A 358 12.18 13.43 -15.67
N GLN A 359 11.06 12.97 -16.20
CA GLN A 359 10.90 11.58 -16.64
C GLN A 359 12.00 11.17 -17.64
N ALA A 360 12.33 12.03 -18.60
CA ALA A 360 13.38 11.78 -19.59
C ALA A 360 14.80 11.71 -19.00
N SER A 361 15.00 12.13 -17.75
CA SER A 361 16.27 11.99 -17.01
C SER A 361 16.35 10.68 -16.22
N THR A 362 15.29 9.87 -16.22
CA THR A 362 15.34 8.55 -15.59
C THR A 362 16.09 7.58 -16.49
N VAL A 363 17.13 6.94 -15.94
CA VAL A 363 17.97 6.00 -16.68
C VAL A 363 17.88 4.63 -16.01
N ILE A 364 17.54 3.61 -16.78
CA ILE A 364 17.45 2.21 -16.36
C ILE A 364 18.60 1.46 -17.02
N ALA A 365 19.40 0.74 -16.23
CA ALA A 365 20.62 0.04 -16.65
C ALA A 365 20.67 -1.41 -16.16
#